data_AF-A0A437MH14-F1
#
_entry.id   AF-A0A437MH14-F1
#
_cell.length_a   1.000
_cell.length_b   1.000
_cell.length_c   1.000
_cell.angle_alpha   90.00
_cell.angle_beta   90.00
_cell.angle_gamma   90.00
#
_symmetry.space_group_name_H-M   'P 1'
#
loop_
_entity.id
_entity.type
_entity.pdbx_description
1 polymer ?
#
loop_
_entity_poly.entity_id
_entity_poly.type
_entity_poly.pdbx_seq_one_letter_code
_entity_poly.pdbx_strand_id
1 'polypeptide(L)'
;MQCRQPAAGQPRAGAHRALHPHRRAGLRVMRHVIDIPPEIVARVVKRCGTPHPFATLDPARTALLVVDMQYGYISLEVGHSCVPTAAGIVPAINSLAATLRDAGGMVCWIQNASDEKSRIEWSVLEEQASPERRAARIRSISPGTPGHAFWDGLDIREGDEIVPKFRYSCFIRGASDLEDRLRARGIDTVLVTGTLTNVCCESTARDAMMLNFRTIMVSDANAAMTDAEHNASLINFYLSFGDVQSTAEVEAALKAGKAARAA
;
A
#
# COMPACT_ATOMS: atom_id res chain seq x y z
N MET A 1 -40.62 45.30 16.16
CA MET A 1 -39.17 45.39 16.38
C MET A 1 -38.54 44.09 15.90
N GLN A 2 -37.93 44.11 14.72
CA GLN A 2 -37.25 42.97 14.11
C GLN A 2 -35.85 42.85 14.71
N CYS A 3 -35.57 41.77 15.43
CA CYS A 3 -34.23 41.44 15.89
C CYS A 3 -33.60 40.50 14.87
N ARG A 4 -32.73 41.03 14.01
CA ARG A 4 -31.95 40.25 13.03
C ARG A 4 -30.84 39.50 13.76
N GLN A 5 -30.81 38.18 13.68
CA GLN A 5 -29.64 37.37 14.01
C GLN A 5 -28.65 37.37 12.83
N PRO A 6 -27.32 37.41 13.08
CA PRO A 6 -26.34 37.29 12.02
C PRO A 6 -26.13 35.81 11.64
N ALA A 7 -26.02 35.56 10.33
CA ALA A 7 -25.74 34.25 9.76
C ALA A 7 -24.34 33.75 10.17
N ALA A 8 -24.27 32.54 10.72
CA ALA A 8 -23.01 31.84 10.96
C ALA A 8 -22.42 31.38 9.61
N GLY A 9 -21.30 32.00 9.23
CA GLY A 9 -20.53 31.60 8.05
C GLY A 9 -19.86 30.24 8.26
N GLN A 10 -20.04 29.35 7.29
CA GLN A 10 -19.30 28.10 7.18
C GLN A 10 -17.78 28.37 7.06
N PRO A 11 -16.91 27.60 7.73
CA PRO A 11 -15.47 27.73 7.52
C PRO A 11 -15.11 27.16 6.15
N ARG A 12 -14.56 28.02 5.29
CA ARG A 12 -14.00 27.66 3.99
C ARG A 12 -12.80 26.74 4.20
N ALA A 13 -12.84 25.58 3.54
CA ALA A 13 -11.67 24.73 3.35
C ALA A 13 -10.61 25.51 2.57
N GLY A 14 -9.44 25.73 3.18
CA GLY A 14 -8.37 26.49 2.56
C GLY A 14 -7.09 26.43 3.39
N ALA A 15 -5.99 26.11 2.69
CA ALA A 15 -4.60 26.12 3.11
C ALA A 15 -4.11 24.89 3.90
N HIS A 16 -3.77 23.82 3.16
CA HIS A 16 -2.65 22.96 3.53
C HIS A 16 -1.39 23.83 3.63
N ARG A 17 -1.06 24.25 4.84
CA ARG A 17 0.17 24.98 5.14
C ARG A 17 1.32 23.99 5.00
N ALA A 18 2.18 24.23 4.01
CA ALA A 18 3.39 23.45 3.78
C ALA A 18 4.21 23.35 5.08
N LEU A 19 4.30 22.14 5.63
CA LEU A 19 5.21 21.81 6.71
C LEU A 19 6.61 21.61 6.10
N HIS A 20 7.61 21.94 6.90
CA HIS A 20 9.01 22.25 6.59
C HIS A 20 9.75 21.38 5.55
N PRO A 21 10.77 21.93 4.87
CA PRO A 21 11.61 21.17 3.95
C PRO A 21 12.50 20.21 4.74
N HIS A 22 12.05 18.97 4.93
CA HIS A 22 12.93 17.90 5.39
C HIS A 22 14.04 17.74 4.34
N ARG A 23 15.27 18.06 4.72
CA ARG A 23 16.45 17.94 3.85
C ARG A 23 16.51 16.53 3.29
N ARG A 24 16.46 16.39 1.95
CA ARG A 24 16.78 15.17 1.18
C ARG A 24 18.28 14.83 1.23
N ALA A 25 18.92 14.93 2.39
CA ALA A 25 20.35 14.69 2.53
C ALA A 25 20.62 13.18 2.60
N GLY A 26 21.02 12.59 1.47
CA GLY A 26 21.88 11.42 1.44
C GLY A 26 21.27 10.05 1.77
N LEU A 27 19.95 9.86 1.60
CA LEU A 27 19.38 8.51 1.70
C LEU A 27 19.91 7.68 0.51
N ARG A 28 20.86 6.79 0.76
CA ARG A 28 21.33 5.82 -0.23
C ARG A 28 20.12 5.00 -0.66
N VAL A 29 19.75 5.08 -1.93
CA VAL A 29 18.61 4.34 -2.49
C VAL A 29 18.95 2.85 -2.42
N MET A 30 18.45 2.18 -1.39
CA MET A 30 18.58 0.74 -1.21
C MET A 30 17.33 0.05 -1.77
N ARG A 31 17.53 -1.05 -2.47
CA ARG A 31 16.48 -1.93 -2.97
C ARG A 31 16.81 -3.35 -2.56
N HIS A 32 15.79 -4.19 -2.41
CA HIS A 32 16.00 -5.59 -2.11
C HIS A 32 16.71 -6.30 -3.26
N VAL A 33 17.57 -7.24 -2.91
CA VAL A 33 17.97 -8.30 -3.85
C VAL A 33 16.83 -9.31 -3.86
N ILE A 34 16.07 -9.34 -4.96
CA ILE A 34 14.95 -10.26 -5.15
C ILE A 34 15.50 -11.59 -5.65
N ASP A 35 15.25 -12.66 -4.91
CA ASP A 35 15.73 -14.01 -5.19
C ASP A 35 14.60 -15.02 -4.93
N ILE A 36 13.89 -15.38 -5.99
CA ILE A 36 12.89 -16.46 -5.98
C ILE A 36 13.53 -17.68 -6.65
N PRO A 37 13.84 -18.75 -5.89
CA PRO A 37 14.53 -19.90 -6.44
C PRO A 37 13.75 -20.57 -7.59
N PRO A 38 14.43 -21.09 -8.64
CA PRO A 38 13.76 -21.71 -9.79
C PRO A 38 12.83 -22.87 -9.43
N GLU A 39 13.12 -23.62 -8.36
CA GLU A 39 12.25 -24.68 -7.87
C GLU A 39 10.92 -24.17 -7.30
N ILE A 40 10.89 -22.93 -6.79
CA ILE A 40 9.65 -22.27 -6.39
C ILE A 40 8.81 -21.97 -7.63
N VAL A 41 9.42 -21.39 -8.66
CA VAL A 41 8.75 -21.11 -9.94
C VAL A 41 8.22 -22.41 -10.56
N ALA A 42 9.01 -23.48 -10.58
CA ALA A 42 8.57 -24.78 -11.10
C ALA A 42 7.36 -25.34 -10.35
N ARG A 43 7.29 -25.16 -9.02
CA ARG A 43 6.12 -25.54 -8.22
C ARG A 43 4.90 -24.69 -8.52
N VAL A 44 5.08 -23.39 -8.76
CA VAL A 44 3.99 -22.52 -9.20
C VAL A 44 3.48 -22.96 -10.57
N VAL A 45 4.36 -23.19 -11.54
CA VAL A 45 3.98 -23.71 -12.86
C VAL A 45 3.23 -25.03 -12.74
N LYS A 46 3.69 -25.95 -11.87
CA LYS A 46 2.97 -27.21 -11.62
C LYS A 46 1.55 -26.99 -11.07
N ARG A 47 1.34 -25.97 -10.25
CA ARG A 47 0.03 -25.64 -9.65
C ARG A 47 -0.88 -24.85 -10.59
N CYS A 48 -0.33 -23.86 -11.30
CA CYS A 48 -1.08 -22.84 -12.04
C CYS A 48 -1.02 -23.02 -13.56
N GLY A 49 -0.17 -23.91 -14.07
CA GLY A 49 0.06 -24.12 -15.51
C GLY A 49 0.99 -23.08 -16.17
N THR A 50 1.29 -21.99 -15.47
CA THR A 50 2.12 -20.85 -15.93
C THR A 50 2.79 -20.21 -14.72
N PRO A 51 3.95 -19.54 -14.86
CA PRO A 51 4.49 -18.72 -13.77
C PRO A 51 3.51 -17.60 -13.41
N HIS A 52 2.90 -16.95 -14.39
CA HIS A 52 2.03 -15.79 -14.18
C HIS A 52 0.59 -16.09 -14.62
N PRO A 53 -0.30 -16.56 -13.71
CA PRO A 53 -1.71 -16.76 -14.03
C PRO A 53 -2.44 -15.45 -14.35
N PHE A 54 -1.86 -14.29 -14.03
CA PHE A 54 -2.43 -12.98 -14.28
C PHE A 54 -1.56 -12.15 -15.25
N ALA A 55 -1.12 -12.77 -16.36
CA ALA A 55 -0.31 -12.12 -17.40
C ALA A 55 -1.07 -11.13 -18.31
N THR A 56 -2.38 -10.95 -18.10
CA THR A 56 -3.21 -9.98 -18.82
C THR A 56 -4.21 -9.38 -17.85
N LEU A 57 -4.16 -8.06 -17.69
CA LEU A 57 -4.93 -7.33 -16.66
C LEU A 57 -5.82 -6.28 -17.32
N ASP A 58 -7.12 -6.32 -17.08
CA ASP A 58 -8.03 -5.24 -17.48
C ASP A 58 -7.82 -4.04 -16.53
N PRO A 59 -7.26 -2.92 -17.01
CA PRO A 59 -6.93 -1.80 -16.13
C PRO A 59 -8.17 -1.21 -15.44
N ALA A 60 -9.34 -1.22 -16.10
CA ALA A 60 -10.57 -0.65 -15.52
C ALA A 60 -11.16 -1.50 -14.39
N ARG A 61 -10.69 -2.74 -14.22
CA ARG A 61 -11.07 -3.65 -13.13
C ARG A 61 -9.91 -3.91 -12.18
N THR A 62 -8.85 -3.13 -12.28
CA THR A 62 -7.61 -3.26 -11.50
C THR A 62 -7.39 -2.03 -10.62
N ALA A 63 -7.02 -2.28 -9.36
CA ALA A 63 -6.59 -1.24 -8.43
C ALA A 63 -5.14 -1.45 -7.98
N LEU A 64 -4.38 -0.36 -7.89
CA LEU A 64 -3.08 -0.31 -7.21
C LEU A 64 -3.30 0.04 -5.74
N LEU A 65 -2.88 -0.84 -4.85
CA LEU A 65 -2.88 -0.65 -3.40
C LEU A 65 -1.47 -0.27 -2.95
N VAL A 66 -1.29 1.00 -2.57
CA VAL A 66 -0.02 1.50 -2.04
C VAL A 66 -0.09 1.53 -0.52
N VAL A 67 0.54 0.54 0.12
CA VAL A 67 0.41 0.29 1.56
C VAL A 67 1.45 1.07 2.35
N ASP A 68 0.97 1.94 3.24
CA ASP A 68 1.70 2.50 4.38
C ASP A 68 3.01 3.25 4.02
N MET A 69 3.04 3.91 2.86
CA MET A 69 4.19 4.72 2.41
C MET A 69 4.23 6.10 3.09
N GLN A 70 4.31 6.09 4.42
CA GLN A 70 4.26 7.27 5.29
C GLN A 70 5.64 7.57 5.89
N TYR A 71 5.83 8.81 6.35
CA TYR A 71 7.04 9.22 7.09
C TYR A 71 7.35 8.31 8.27
N GLY A 72 6.31 7.75 8.92
CA GLY A 72 6.41 6.80 10.03
C GLY A 72 7.17 5.50 9.73
N TYR A 73 7.32 5.17 8.43
CA TYR A 73 7.98 3.98 7.92
C TYR A 73 9.24 4.28 7.10
N ILE A 74 9.49 5.53 6.74
CA ILE A 74 10.59 5.90 5.82
C ILE A 74 11.59 6.85 6.48
N SER A 75 11.15 7.71 7.40
CA SER A 75 12.02 8.70 8.05
C SER A 75 12.63 8.17 9.33
N LEU A 76 13.94 8.33 9.47
CA LEU A 76 14.66 8.07 10.73
C LEU A 76 14.32 9.10 11.84
N GLU A 77 13.80 10.27 11.48
CA GLU A 77 13.51 11.36 12.43
C GLU A 77 12.18 11.13 13.16
N VAL A 78 11.16 10.69 12.43
CA VAL A 78 9.77 10.59 12.94
C VAL A 78 9.21 9.16 12.86
N GLY A 79 10.00 8.21 12.34
CA GLY A 79 9.60 6.83 12.14
C GLY A 79 9.55 6.02 13.42
N HIS A 80 8.51 5.23 13.60
CA HIS A 80 8.46 4.20 14.64
C HIS A 80 8.97 2.84 14.14
N SER A 81 8.95 2.63 12.81
CA SER A 81 9.36 1.39 12.15
C SER A 81 10.00 1.72 10.80
N CYS A 82 11.16 2.39 10.83
CA CYS A 82 11.85 2.80 9.61
C CYS A 82 12.36 1.61 8.80
N VAL A 83 11.92 1.51 7.54
CA VAL A 83 12.24 0.43 6.60
C VAL A 83 13.33 0.92 5.63
N PRO A 84 14.55 0.34 5.65
CA PRO A 84 15.68 0.89 4.90
C PRO A 84 15.47 1.00 3.39
N THR A 85 14.71 0.06 2.80
CA THR A 85 14.48 -0.02 1.35
C THR A 85 13.23 0.73 0.88
N ALA A 86 12.39 1.24 1.79
CA ALA A 86 11.08 1.81 1.43
C ALA A 86 11.18 3.07 0.56
N ALA A 87 12.13 3.97 0.82
CA ALA A 87 12.34 5.10 -0.09
C ALA A 87 12.76 4.67 -1.51
N GLY A 88 13.41 3.51 -1.64
CA GLY A 88 13.96 3.03 -2.91
C GLY A 88 12.93 2.46 -3.89
N ILE A 89 11.75 2.10 -3.39
CA ILE A 89 10.62 1.58 -4.19
C ILE A 89 9.67 2.68 -4.68
N VAL A 90 9.80 3.92 -4.19
CA VAL A 90 8.95 5.06 -4.59
C VAL A 90 8.90 5.29 -6.11
N PRO A 91 10.02 5.25 -6.86
CA PRO A 91 9.95 5.41 -8.32
C PRO A 91 9.11 4.32 -9.01
N ALA A 92 9.19 3.07 -8.56
CA ALA A 92 8.42 1.96 -9.12
C ALA A 92 6.91 2.14 -8.84
N ILE A 93 6.56 2.50 -7.60
CA ILE A 93 5.17 2.81 -7.20
C ILE A 93 4.60 3.94 -8.07
N ASN A 94 5.35 5.05 -8.23
CA ASN A 94 4.88 6.17 -9.03
C ASN A 94 4.72 5.80 -10.52
N SER A 95 5.60 4.95 -11.07
CA SER A 95 5.47 4.42 -12.43
C SER A 95 4.17 3.62 -12.60
N LEU A 96 3.91 2.67 -11.70
CA LEU A 96 2.69 1.87 -11.69
C LEU A 96 1.43 2.73 -11.55
N ALA A 97 1.47 3.72 -10.65
CA ALA A 97 0.36 4.63 -10.42
C ALA A 97 0.07 5.46 -11.68
N ALA A 98 1.08 6.00 -12.35
CA ALA A 98 0.92 6.71 -13.61
C ALA A 98 0.34 5.79 -14.70
N THR A 99 0.94 4.62 -14.92
CA THR A 99 0.51 3.65 -15.93
C THR A 99 -0.94 3.21 -15.71
N LEU A 100 -1.32 2.91 -14.47
CA LEU A 100 -2.67 2.44 -14.17
C LEU A 100 -3.72 3.55 -14.33
N ARG A 101 -3.42 4.78 -13.88
CA ARG A 101 -4.31 5.94 -14.10
C ARG A 101 -4.54 6.21 -15.57
N ASP A 102 -3.48 6.26 -16.38
CA ASP A 102 -3.56 6.51 -17.82
C ASP A 102 -4.31 5.40 -18.58
N ALA A 103 -4.41 4.22 -17.96
CA ALA A 103 -5.18 3.09 -18.45
C ALA A 103 -6.63 3.04 -17.93
N GLY A 104 -7.02 3.95 -17.03
CA GLY A 104 -8.37 4.06 -16.46
C GLY A 104 -8.61 3.19 -15.23
N GLY A 105 -7.56 2.72 -14.57
CA GLY A 105 -7.65 1.98 -13.31
C GLY A 105 -7.63 2.88 -12.08
N MET A 106 -7.71 2.24 -10.91
CA MET A 106 -7.86 2.92 -9.62
C MET A 106 -6.55 2.91 -8.82
N VAL A 107 -6.17 4.03 -8.22
CA VAL A 107 -5.02 4.08 -7.28
C VAL A 107 -5.54 4.36 -5.88
N CYS A 108 -5.16 3.53 -4.93
CA CYS A 108 -5.52 3.61 -3.51
C CYS A 108 -4.26 3.79 -2.67
N TRP A 109 -4.15 4.93 -1.98
CA TRP A 109 -3.11 5.20 -1.00
C TRP A 109 -3.63 4.84 0.37
N ILE A 110 -3.06 3.78 0.95
CA ILE A 110 -3.49 3.27 2.24
C ILE A 110 -2.62 3.89 3.32
N GLN A 111 -3.28 4.44 4.33
CA GLN A 111 -2.64 5.20 5.41
C GLN A 111 -2.89 4.50 6.74
N ASN A 112 -1.87 3.89 7.32
CA ASN A 112 -2.00 3.29 8.64
C ASN A 112 -2.08 4.38 9.70
N ALA A 113 -3.07 4.23 10.58
CA ALA A 113 -3.34 5.13 11.68
C ALA A 113 -3.35 4.38 13.01
N SER A 114 -2.99 5.11 14.07
CA SER A 114 -3.16 4.69 15.45
C SER A 114 -3.99 5.73 16.19
N ASP A 115 -5.23 5.38 16.54
CA ASP A 115 -6.11 6.19 17.38
C ASP A 115 -6.45 5.44 18.69
N GLU A 116 -7.21 6.09 19.58
CA GLU A 116 -7.61 5.47 20.85
C GLU A 116 -8.43 4.19 20.64
N LYS A 117 -9.35 4.20 19.69
CA LYS A 117 -10.25 3.07 19.39
C LYS A 117 -9.47 1.85 18.91
N SER A 118 -8.59 2.02 17.92
CA SER A 118 -7.80 0.93 17.34
C SER A 118 -6.89 0.27 18.37
N ARG A 119 -6.39 1.01 19.37
CA ARG A 119 -5.59 0.45 20.46
C ARG A 119 -6.41 -0.45 21.40
N ILE A 120 -7.64 -0.06 21.69
CA ILE A 120 -8.55 -0.88 22.51
C ILE A 120 -8.96 -2.14 21.73
N GLU A 121 -9.36 -1.97 20.48
CA GLU A 121 -9.87 -3.07 19.66
C GLU A 121 -8.77 -4.00 19.12
N TRP A 122 -7.50 -3.57 19.15
CA TRP A 122 -6.34 -4.38 18.80
C TRP A 122 -5.48 -4.68 20.03
N SER A 123 -6.13 -5.10 21.11
CA SER A 123 -5.52 -5.38 22.41
C SER A 123 -4.31 -6.34 22.34
N VAL A 124 -4.35 -7.34 21.46
CA VAL A 124 -3.24 -8.29 21.28
C VAL A 124 -1.97 -7.60 20.77
N LEU A 125 -2.09 -6.64 19.84
CA LEU A 125 -0.92 -5.88 19.38
C LEU A 125 -0.35 -5.02 20.51
N GLU A 126 -1.23 -4.41 21.31
CA GLU A 126 -0.78 -3.68 22.49
C GLU A 126 0.00 -4.65 23.38
N GLU A 127 -0.56 -5.77 23.83
CA GLU A 127 0.11 -6.76 24.69
C GLU A 127 1.50 -7.18 24.17
N GLN A 128 1.61 -7.46 22.87
CA GLN A 128 2.86 -7.89 22.23
C GLN A 128 3.93 -6.79 22.11
N ALA A 129 3.55 -5.52 22.14
CA ALA A 129 4.48 -4.41 22.01
C ALA A 129 5.02 -3.95 23.37
N SER A 130 6.31 -3.60 23.45
CA SER A 130 6.85 -2.94 24.63
C SER A 130 6.22 -1.55 24.83
N PRO A 131 6.18 -1.02 26.06
CA PRO A 131 5.68 0.33 26.32
C PRO A 131 6.32 1.40 25.43
N GLU A 132 7.62 1.29 25.18
CA GLU A 132 8.38 2.21 24.33
C GLU A 132 7.92 2.13 22.87
N ARG A 133 7.69 0.91 22.35
CA ARG A 133 7.18 0.71 20.98
C ARG A 133 5.76 1.24 20.82
N ARG A 134 4.88 1.00 21.80
CA ARG A 134 3.52 1.57 21.81
C ARG A 134 3.58 3.10 21.76
N ALA A 135 4.38 3.71 22.63
CA ALA A 135 4.53 5.15 22.68
C ALA A 135 5.16 5.73 21.39
N ALA A 136 6.14 5.04 20.79
CA ALA A 136 6.72 5.43 19.51
C ALA A 136 5.68 5.37 18.38
N ARG A 137 4.87 4.30 18.30
CA ARG A 137 3.80 4.18 17.32
C ARG A 137 2.79 5.32 17.43
N ILE A 138 2.36 5.66 18.65
CA ILE A 138 1.43 6.78 18.90
C ILE A 138 2.03 8.11 18.44
N ARG A 139 3.27 8.43 18.86
CA ARG A 139 3.93 9.68 18.44
C ARG A 139 4.16 9.76 16.94
N SER A 140 4.34 8.62 16.29
CA SER A 140 4.68 8.55 14.86
C SER A 140 3.44 8.59 13.97
N ILE A 141 2.44 7.73 14.18
CA ILE A 141 1.35 7.51 13.20
C ILE A 141 -0.06 7.76 13.73
N SER A 142 -0.21 8.53 14.82
CA SER A 142 -1.53 9.06 15.17
C SER A 142 -1.96 10.17 14.21
N PRO A 143 -3.27 10.32 13.90
CA PRO A 143 -3.74 11.39 13.04
C PRO A 143 -3.23 12.77 13.48
N GLY A 144 -2.65 13.53 12.55
CA GLY A 144 -2.09 14.86 12.79
C GLY A 144 -0.61 14.89 13.17
N THR A 145 0.04 13.74 13.38
CA THR A 145 1.50 13.69 13.62
C THR A 145 2.28 13.77 12.29
N PRO A 146 3.54 14.24 12.31
CA PRO A 146 4.37 14.27 11.10
C PRO A 146 4.61 12.89 10.49
N GLY A 147 4.78 11.84 11.31
CA GLY A 147 4.99 10.48 10.81
C GLY A 147 3.74 9.87 10.15
N HIS A 148 2.54 10.39 10.42
CA HIS A 148 1.31 9.93 9.79
C HIS A 148 1.20 10.39 8.33
N ALA A 149 1.84 11.51 7.97
CA ALA A 149 1.81 12.02 6.60
C ALA A 149 2.44 11.05 5.59
N PHE A 150 1.91 11.04 4.38
CA PHE A 150 2.53 10.34 3.25
C PHE A 150 3.91 10.91 2.96
N TRP A 151 4.79 10.08 2.41
CA TRP A 151 6.11 10.51 1.99
C TRP A 151 6.03 11.46 0.78
N ASP A 152 6.71 12.60 0.84
CA ASP A 152 6.68 13.64 -0.21
C ASP A 152 7.17 13.18 -1.59
N GLY A 153 7.81 12.02 -1.68
CA GLY A 153 8.23 11.43 -2.95
C GLY A 153 7.11 10.77 -3.76
N LEU A 154 5.93 10.57 -3.17
CA LEU A 154 4.80 9.92 -3.82
C LEU A 154 4.05 10.90 -4.73
N ASP A 155 3.74 10.48 -5.95
CA ASP A 155 2.91 11.23 -6.90
C ASP A 155 1.43 10.96 -6.65
N ILE A 156 0.90 11.49 -5.54
CA ILE A 156 -0.53 11.40 -5.19
C ILE A 156 -1.30 12.47 -5.96
N ARG A 157 -2.34 12.09 -6.70
CA ARG A 157 -3.11 12.99 -7.57
C ARG A 157 -4.56 13.13 -7.13
N GLU A 158 -5.19 14.22 -7.57
CA GLU A 158 -6.63 14.39 -7.46
C GLU A 158 -7.35 13.24 -8.18
N GLY A 159 -8.33 12.62 -7.51
CA GLY A 159 -9.04 11.44 -8.01
C GLY A 159 -8.53 10.09 -7.48
N ASP A 160 -7.32 10.06 -6.89
CA ASP A 160 -6.86 8.89 -6.15
C ASP A 160 -7.65 8.73 -4.84
N GLU A 161 -7.77 7.49 -4.37
CA GLU A 161 -8.42 7.19 -3.10
C GLU A 161 -7.42 7.22 -1.95
N ILE A 162 -7.76 7.89 -0.86
CA ILE A 162 -7.00 7.82 0.40
C ILE A 162 -7.81 6.98 1.38
N VAL A 163 -7.23 5.86 1.83
CA VAL A 163 -7.93 4.89 2.68
C VAL A 163 -7.23 4.77 4.03
N PRO A 164 -7.84 5.26 5.13
CA PRO A 164 -7.30 5.05 6.46
C PRO A 164 -7.43 3.57 6.86
N LYS A 165 -6.40 3.05 7.51
CA LYS A 165 -6.30 1.66 7.95
C LYS A 165 -5.86 1.57 9.41
N PHE A 166 -6.45 0.63 10.16
CA PHE A 166 -6.21 0.48 11.60
C PHE A 166 -5.72 -0.92 12.00
N ARG A 167 -5.42 -1.78 11.02
CA ARG A 167 -4.91 -3.15 11.18
C ARG A 167 -3.77 -3.42 10.18
N TYR A 168 -3.14 -4.59 10.24
CA TYR A 168 -2.11 -4.95 9.25
C TYR A 168 -2.70 -5.09 7.85
N SER A 169 -3.66 -6.01 7.69
CA SER A 169 -4.45 -6.13 6.47
C SER A 169 -5.41 -4.95 6.31
N CYS A 170 -5.68 -4.56 5.06
CA CYS A 170 -6.71 -3.58 4.73
C CYS A 170 -8.12 -4.16 4.77
N PHE A 171 -8.27 -5.48 4.73
CA PHE A 171 -9.53 -6.16 4.44
C PHE A 171 -10.22 -6.79 5.65
N ILE A 172 -9.48 -7.11 6.73
CA ILE A 172 -10.15 -7.70 7.89
C ILE A 172 -11.19 -6.75 8.47
N ARG A 173 -12.26 -7.30 9.03
CA ARG A 173 -13.34 -6.53 9.64
C ARG A 173 -12.81 -5.46 10.60
N GLY A 174 -13.20 -4.21 10.35
CA GLY A 174 -12.79 -3.05 11.16
C GLY A 174 -11.40 -2.49 10.81
N ALA A 175 -10.73 -3.02 9.78
CA ALA A 175 -9.45 -2.49 9.32
C ALA A 175 -9.60 -1.20 8.51
N SER A 176 -10.49 -1.21 7.52
CA SER A 176 -10.81 -0.08 6.63
C SER A 176 -12.13 -0.34 5.89
N ASP A 177 -12.54 0.57 5.02
CA ASP A 177 -13.65 0.42 4.08
C ASP A 177 -13.18 0.10 2.64
N LEU A 178 -11.94 -0.37 2.47
CA LEU A 178 -11.33 -0.62 1.15
C LEU A 178 -12.15 -1.58 0.30
N GLU A 179 -12.63 -2.69 0.87
CA GLU A 179 -13.39 -3.68 0.09
C GLU A 179 -14.62 -3.05 -0.57
N ASP A 180 -15.42 -2.32 0.21
CA ASP A 180 -16.62 -1.66 -0.28
C ASP A 180 -16.30 -0.67 -1.41
N ARG A 181 -15.22 0.11 -1.28
CA ARG A 181 -14.75 1.05 -2.32
C ARG A 181 -14.36 0.32 -3.61
N LEU A 182 -13.62 -0.78 -3.49
CA LEU A 182 -13.19 -1.59 -4.64
C LEU A 182 -14.40 -2.22 -5.36
N ARG A 183 -15.33 -2.80 -4.60
CA ARG A 183 -16.54 -3.43 -5.15
C ARG A 183 -17.47 -2.43 -5.82
N ALA A 184 -17.66 -1.25 -5.23
CA ALA A 184 -18.47 -0.18 -5.81
C ALA A 184 -17.95 0.28 -7.18
N ARG A 185 -16.64 0.16 -7.43
CA ARG A 185 -16.00 0.47 -8.72
C ARG A 185 -15.83 -0.74 -9.65
N GLY A 186 -16.35 -1.91 -9.27
CA GLY A 186 -16.26 -3.13 -10.08
C GLY A 186 -14.86 -3.73 -10.18
N ILE A 187 -13.96 -3.37 -9.25
CA ILE A 187 -12.61 -3.91 -9.18
C ILE A 187 -12.66 -5.38 -8.76
N ASP A 188 -11.91 -6.21 -9.47
CA ASP A 188 -11.71 -7.63 -9.15
C ASP A 188 -10.23 -8.03 -9.08
N THR A 189 -9.32 -7.08 -9.30
CA THR A 189 -7.88 -7.30 -9.35
C THR A 189 -7.17 -6.24 -8.53
N VAL A 190 -6.21 -6.65 -7.70
CA VAL A 190 -5.40 -5.74 -6.89
C VAL A 190 -3.91 -5.99 -7.06
N LEU A 191 -3.17 -4.89 -7.26
CA LEU A 191 -1.71 -4.84 -7.27
C LEU A 191 -1.26 -4.32 -5.91
N VAL A 192 -0.55 -5.12 -5.13
CA VAL A 192 -0.14 -4.76 -3.76
C VAL A 192 1.31 -4.29 -3.77
N THR A 193 1.52 -3.06 -3.29
CA THR A 193 2.83 -2.38 -3.21
C THR A 193 3.00 -1.70 -1.85
N GLY A 194 4.19 -1.18 -1.56
CA GLY A 194 4.48 -0.45 -0.33
C GLY A 194 5.15 -1.29 0.75
N THR A 195 4.85 -1.02 2.02
CA THR A 195 5.59 -1.60 3.15
C THR A 195 4.67 -2.03 4.31
N LEU A 196 4.98 -3.05 5.12
CA LEU A 196 6.08 -4.01 4.94
C LEU A 196 5.62 -5.22 4.13
N THR A 197 6.53 -5.75 3.30
CA THR A 197 6.30 -6.91 2.42
C THR A 197 5.69 -8.06 3.21
N ASN A 198 6.38 -8.51 4.27
CA ASN A 198 6.04 -9.62 5.16
C ASN A 198 5.00 -9.30 6.24
N VAL A 199 4.45 -8.08 6.28
CA VAL A 199 3.47 -7.67 7.30
C VAL A 199 2.22 -7.12 6.64
N CYS A 200 2.10 -5.79 6.49
CA CYS A 200 0.88 -5.16 5.99
C CYS A 200 0.57 -5.55 4.54
N CYS A 201 1.58 -5.62 3.67
CA CYS A 201 1.40 -5.98 2.27
C CYS A 201 0.94 -7.43 2.13
N GLU A 202 1.68 -8.39 2.68
CA GLU A 202 1.31 -9.82 2.60
C GLU A 202 -0.02 -10.13 3.32
N SER A 203 -0.29 -9.51 4.47
CA SER A 203 -1.59 -9.69 5.15
C SER A 203 -2.74 -9.21 4.26
N THR A 204 -2.59 -8.03 3.65
CA THR A 204 -3.57 -7.49 2.69
C THR A 204 -3.71 -8.39 1.47
N ALA A 205 -2.61 -8.87 0.91
CA ALA A 205 -2.60 -9.69 -0.30
C ALA A 205 -3.27 -11.07 -0.07
N ARG A 206 -2.98 -11.72 1.06
CA ARG A 206 -3.59 -13.00 1.42
C ARG A 206 -5.11 -12.86 1.57
N ASP A 207 -5.56 -11.83 2.30
CA ASP A 207 -6.99 -11.57 2.46
C ASP A 207 -7.66 -11.21 1.14
N ALA A 208 -7.01 -10.40 0.30
CA ALA A 208 -7.53 -10.06 -1.02
C ALA A 208 -7.81 -11.31 -1.86
N MET A 209 -6.89 -12.28 -1.92
CA MET A 209 -7.16 -13.54 -2.63
C MET A 209 -8.33 -14.30 -2.00
N MET A 210 -8.35 -14.43 -0.67
CA MET A 210 -9.42 -15.17 0.01
C MET A 210 -10.79 -14.49 -0.12
N LEU A 211 -10.81 -13.19 -0.42
CA LEU A 211 -11.99 -12.41 -0.77
C LEU A 211 -12.28 -12.39 -2.27
N ASN A 212 -11.68 -13.27 -3.08
CA ASN A 212 -11.87 -13.38 -4.53
C ASN A 212 -11.39 -12.15 -5.34
N PHE A 213 -10.33 -11.48 -4.91
CA PHE A 213 -9.57 -10.58 -5.79
C PHE A 213 -8.40 -11.32 -6.43
N ARG A 214 -8.21 -11.18 -7.74
CA ARG A 214 -6.96 -11.55 -8.40
C ARG A 214 -5.85 -10.69 -7.81
N THR A 215 -4.88 -11.30 -7.15
CA THR A 215 -3.93 -10.58 -6.31
C THR A 215 -2.51 -10.80 -6.81
N ILE A 216 -1.81 -9.68 -7.02
CA ILE A 216 -0.43 -9.62 -7.45
C ILE A 216 0.36 -8.82 -6.40
N MET A 217 1.40 -9.40 -5.81
CA MET A 217 2.40 -8.63 -5.07
C MET A 217 3.50 -8.19 -6.03
N VAL A 218 3.83 -6.90 -6.06
CA VAL A 218 4.80 -6.36 -7.02
C VAL A 218 6.19 -6.34 -6.39
N SER A 219 7.03 -7.29 -6.80
CA SER A 219 8.26 -7.66 -6.09
C SER A 219 9.21 -6.49 -5.87
N ASP A 220 9.45 -5.66 -6.88
CA ASP A 220 10.32 -4.49 -6.82
C ASP A 220 9.64 -3.19 -6.37
N ALA A 221 8.35 -3.27 -6.03
CA ALA A 221 7.57 -2.18 -5.44
C ALA A 221 7.07 -2.51 -4.02
N ASN A 222 7.64 -3.54 -3.38
CA ASN A 222 7.47 -3.86 -1.97
C ASN A 222 8.78 -3.72 -1.18
N ALA A 223 8.69 -3.32 0.09
CA ALA A 223 9.86 -3.15 0.97
C ALA A 223 9.67 -3.84 2.32
N ALA A 224 10.74 -4.38 2.90
CA ALA A 224 10.81 -5.03 4.21
C ALA A 224 12.14 -4.68 4.91
N MET A 225 12.35 -5.15 6.14
CA MET A 225 13.56 -4.83 6.89
C MET A 225 14.82 -5.49 6.32
N THR A 226 14.68 -6.69 5.75
CA THR A 226 15.79 -7.47 5.20
C THR A 226 15.39 -8.17 3.91
N ASP A 227 16.38 -8.53 3.09
CA ASP A 227 16.16 -9.34 1.87
C ASP A 227 15.56 -10.71 2.22
N ALA A 228 15.97 -11.30 3.36
CA ALA A 228 15.44 -12.60 3.80
C ALA A 228 13.94 -12.53 4.10
N GLU A 229 13.49 -11.49 4.83
CA GLU A 229 12.08 -11.27 5.11
C GLU A 229 11.26 -10.99 3.83
N HIS A 230 11.80 -10.15 2.94
CA HIS A 230 11.18 -9.81 1.67
C HIS A 230 10.99 -11.04 0.79
N ASN A 231 12.07 -11.79 0.54
CA ASN A 231 12.04 -12.98 -0.31
C ASN A 231 11.18 -14.10 0.29
N ALA A 232 11.26 -14.34 1.61
CA ALA A 232 10.43 -15.35 2.27
C ALA A 232 8.93 -15.04 2.11
N SER A 233 8.53 -13.77 2.22
CA SER A 233 7.16 -13.32 2.00
C SER A 233 6.70 -13.56 0.56
N LEU A 234 7.47 -13.07 -0.42
CA LEU A 234 7.15 -13.26 -1.85
C LEU A 234 7.06 -14.74 -2.23
N ILE A 235 8.01 -15.57 -1.79
CA ILE A 235 8.01 -17.01 -2.07
C ILE A 235 6.75 -17.67 -1.53
N ASN A 236 6.39 -17.41 -0.27
CA ASN A 236 5.23 -18.04 0.36
C ASN A 236 3.92 -17.55 -0.25
N PHE A 237 3.83 -16.27 -0.59
CA PHE A 237 2.70 -15.71 -1.31
C PHE A 237 2.55 -16.35 -2.69
N TYR A 238 3.62 -16.42 -3.47
CA TYR A 238 3.62 -16.94 -4.84
C TYR A 238 3.22 -18.41 -4.91
N LEU A 239 3.66 -19.22 -3.94
CA LEU A 239 3.34 -20.64 -3.86
C LEU A 239 1.86 -20.94 -3.61
N SER A 240 1.13 -20.04 -2.95
CA SER A 240 -0.15 -20.38 -2.33
C SER A 240 -1.28 -19.38 -2.60
N PHE A 241 -0.99 -18.09 -2.66
CA PHE A 241 -2.02 -17.05 -2.58
C PHE A 241 -2.19 -16.21 -3.84
N GLY A 242 -1.17 -16.02 -4.65
CA GLY A 242 -1.34 -15.19 -5.83
C GLY A 242 -0.13 -15.22 -6.73
N ASP A 243 -0.04 -14.19 -7.56
CA ASP A 243 1.05 -13.99 -8.49
C ASP A 243 2.10 -13.03 -7.90
N VAL A 244 3.35 -13.19 -8.30
CA VAL A 244 4.43 -12.26 -7.98
C VAL A 244 5.05 -11.83 -9.29
N GLN A 245 4.94 -10.54 -9.59
CA GLN A 245 5.44 -9.94 -10.81
C GLN A 245 6.29 -8.71 -10.46
N SER A 246 7.25 -8.38 -11.29
CA SER A 246 7.96 -7.09 -11.26
C SER A 246 7.08 -5.96 -11.80
N THR A 247 7.48 -4.72 -11.53
CA THR A 247 6.83 -3.53 -12.10
C THR A 247 6.73 -3.61 -13.63
N ALA A 248 7.80 -4.03 -14.30
CA ALA A 248 7.82 -4.14 -15.76
C ALA A 248 6.84 -5.20 -16.29
N GLU A 249 6.72 -6.35 -15.61
CA GLU A 249 5.76 -7.40 -15.98
C GLU A 249 4.31 -6.94 -15.80
N VAL A 250 4.02 -6.25 -14.69
CA VAL A 250 2.68 -5.68 -14.43
C VAL A 250 2.32 -4.62 -15.48
N GLU A 251 3.24 -3.72 -15.82
CA GLU A 251 3.00 -2.71 -16.87
C GLU A 251 2.75 -3.37 -18.24
N ALA A 252 3.48 -4.44 -18.56
CA ALA A 252 3.24 -5.23 -19.77
C ALA A 252 1.85 -5.91 -19.75
N ALA A 253 1.45 -6.49 -18.61
CA ALA A 253 0.16 -7.15 -18.44
C ALA A 253 -1.02 -6.17 -18.54
N LEU A 254 -0.89 -4.95 -18.01
CA LEU A 254 -1.87 -3.87 -18.15
C LEU A 254 -1.99 -3.40 -19.61
N LYS A 255 -0.86 -3.26 -20.32
CA LYS A 255 -0.85 -2.89 -21.74
C LYS A 255 -1.54 -3.97 -22.59
N ALA A 256 -1.25 -5.24 -22.32
CA ALA A 256 -1.88 -6.36 -23.00
C ALA A 256 -3.40 -6.39 -22.78
N GLY A 257 -3.87 -6.21 -21.54
CA GLY A 257 -5.30 -6.20 -21.25
C GLY A 257 -6.04 -4.98 -21.82
N LYS A 258 -5.40 -3.80 -21.84
CA LYS A 258 -5.94 -2.60 -22.52
C LYS A 258 -6.12 -2.85 -24.01
N ALA A 259 -5.15 -3.48 -24.67
CA ALA A 259 -5.24 -3.83 -26.08
C ALA A 259 -6.34 -4.87 -26.36
N ALA A 260 -6.45 -5.90 -25.52
CA ALA A 260 -7.48 -6.93 -25.65
C ALA A 260 -8.92 -6.38 -25.49
N ARG A 261 -9.11 -5.32 -24.70
CA ARG A 261 -10.42 -4.65 -24.55
C ARG A 261 -10.79 -3.77 -25.76
N ALA A 262 -9.79 -3.29 -26.50
CA ALA A 262 -10.00 -2.40 -27.64
C ALA A 262 -10.24 -3.16 -28.97
N ALA A 263 -9.97 -4.46 -29.00
CA ALA A 263 -10.21 -5.37 -30.12
C ALA A 263 -11.62 -5.97 -30.06
#